data_AF-A0A952S8E8-F1
#
_entry.id   AF-A0A952S8E8-F1
#
_cell.length_a   1.000
_cell.length_b   1.000
_cell.length_c   1.000
_cell.angle_alpha   90.00
_cell.angle_beta   90.00
_cell.angle_gamma   90.00
#
_symmetry.space_group_name_H-M   'P 1'
#
loop_
_entity.id
_entity.type
_entity.pdbx_description
1 polymer ?
#
loop_
_entity_poly.entity_id
_entity_poly.type
_entity_poly.pdbx_seq_one_letter_code
_entity_poly.pdbx_strand_id
1 'polypeptide(L)'
;MKQFLAAELKSRVDFGLITIREDESQAVLKRLPTKALYKGKQTYSISTLLTSNGDEYVIASVRCLEQGNQQAQSVAQRLIDDLDPQWLLLVGIAGCIPDPDYTLGDVILASRLHDFCVSARFENGASQFNVRGGPMHPDVQNLLASLPFIEPLLGKWNTARRIGSERPKTKLQTDNFYGDDAWQDKTRTSLKRYFGPKSKRKIPKVLTGSVASSDTLVKDTDLVKEWQQSARHVAGVEMELAGVYQAAHDAQKPVLAIRGISDVVGFKRSPEWTEYACHTAASVAAALLKFRPINPIGTGIGAASTDDEVSAPLTISPAFVQVPRDVSPLSRNETLYTNLLPVTFFPDKIYIVNTTATSRSDVWNLLRDKVEHPPDDWVYHGKTLYAFHDFGDLMWEKIVDSNEVELLDTSNWSDTFDVAATNIFIELLKGCLRQMGRTLDLSYRHKKPLRFLYYSPTEDLSPRTVVTMSLRRKGTHTVFSPYTNRKNGEVMYYRHHAFRFEFEKIESKWHLQISPTYHYTWNGYRVYWYYEDLISGIKRLENNEAVFRQVLFWAEVLKSGAPKLLEAAGAGYDHLRFGELLKFTSPFGVVDQAWAKKEIAGNRAASHGQGGLLFER
;
A
#
# COMPACT_ATOMS: atom_id res chain seq x y z
N MET A 1 -4.89 -31.99 -4.99
CA MET A 1 -5.34 -30.59 -5.16
C MET A 1 -6.45 -30.58 -6.21
N LYS A 2 -7.58 -29.93 -5.96
CA LYS A 2 -8.58 -29.69 -7.03
C LYS A 2 -7.96 -28.77 -8.08
N GLN A 3 -8.08 -29.13 -9.35
CA GLN A 3 -7.62 -28.32 -10.49
C GLN A 3 -8.83 -27.60 -11.07
N PHE A 4 -8.78 -26.26 -11.09
CA PHE A 4 -9.87 -25.40 -11.56
C PHE A 4 -9.60 -24.94 -13.00
N LEU A 5 -10.60 -24.40 -13.70
CA LEU A 5 -10.42 -23.90 -15.07
C LEU A 5 -10.02 -22.42 -15.06
N ALA A 6 -8.96 -22.05 -15.80
CA ALA A 6 -8.48 -20.66 -15.87
C ALA A 6 -9.56 -19.65 -16.28
N ALA A 7 -10.51 -20.06 -17.14
CA ALA A 7 -11.65 -19.25 -17.55
C ALA A 7 -12.51 -18.73 -16.37
N GLU A 8 -12.52 -19.41 -15.23
CA GLU A 8 -13.23 -18.98 -14.01
C GLU A 8 -12.62 -17.73 -13.36
N LEU A 9 -11.36 -17.41 -13.69
CA LEU A 9 -10.61 -16.26 -13.18
C LEU A 9 -10.35 -15.18 -14.24
N LYS A 10 -10.85 -15.36 -15.46
CA LYS A 10 -10.65 -14.37 -16.53
C LYS A 10 -11.22 -13.01 -16.13
N SER A 11 -10.41 -11.96 -16.31
CA SER A 11 -10.69 -10.57 -15.91
C SER A 11 -10.89 -10.38 -14.40
N ARG A 12 -10.37 -11.31 -13.59
CA ARG A 12 -10.46 -11.30 -12.12
C ARG A 12 -9.12 -11.46 -11.44
N VAL A 13 -8.05 -11.37 -12.22
CA VAL A 13 -6.67 -11.41 -11.76
C VAL A 13 -6.13 -9.99 -11.75
N ASP A 14 -5.64 -9.55 -10.61
CA ASP A 14 -5.01 -8.24 -10.48
C ASP A 14 -3.67 -8.20 -11.18
N PHE A 15 -2.86 -9.23 -10.91
CA PHE A 15 -1.51 -9.35 -11.44
C PHE A 15 -1.26 -10.72 -12.05
N GLY A 16 -0.87 -10.72 -13.31
CA GLY A 16 -0.23 -11.87 -13.95
C GLY A 16 1.28 -11.80 -13.70
N LEU A 17 1.83 -12.73 -12.92
CA LEU A 17 3.25 -12.77 -12.57
C LEU A 17 3.97 -13.84 -13.38
N ILE A 18 5.01 -13.43 -14.09
CA ILE A 18 5.88 -14.28 -14.90
C ILE A 18 7.26 -14.34 -14.25
N THR A 19 7.75 -15.57 -14.06
CA THR A 19 9.15 -15.88 -13.71
C THR A 19 9.75 -16.78 -14.78
N ILE A 20 11.06 -16.91 -14.85
CA ILE A 20 11.73 -17.70 -15.89
C ILE A 20 12.40 -18.93 -15.26
N ARG A 21 13.29 -18.68 -14.30
CA ARG A 21 14.05 -19.72 -13.63
C ARG A 21 13.26 -20.34 -12.48
N GLU A 22 13.62 -21.57 -12.12
CA GLU A 22 12.99 -22.23 -10.97
C GLU A 22 13.26 -21.50 -9.66
N ASP A 23 14.50 -21.04 -9.43
CA ASP A 23 14.87 -20.26 -8.24
C ASP A 23 14.12 -18.93 -8.12
N GLU A 24 13.88 -18.23 -9.24
CA GLU A 24 12.99 -17.06 -9.31
C GLU A 24 11.57 -17.41 -8.87
N SER A 25 11.00 -18.49 -9.43
CA SER A 25 9.66 -18.96 -9.08
C SER A 25 9.56 -19.34 -7.61
N GLN A 26 10.55 -20.05 -7.06
CA GLN A 26 10.57 -20.44 -5.64
C GLN A 26 10.67 -19.20 -4.73
N ALA A 27 11.50 -18.22 -5.08
CA ALA A 27 11.62 -16.98 -4.33
C ALA A 27 10.30 -16.19 -4.28
N VAL A 28 9.54 -16.18 -5.38
CA VAL A 28 8.19 -15.61 -5.45
C VAL A 28 7.20 -16.40 -4.60
N LEU A 29 7.12 -17.72 -4.79
CA LEU A 29 6.16 -18.58 -4.07
C LEU A 29 6.39 -18.61 -2.55
N LYS A 30 7.62 -18.39 -2.08
CA LYS A 30 7.91 -18.21 -0.65
C LYS A 30 7.17 -17.01 -0.03
N ARG A 31 6.79 -16.02 -0.85
CA ARG A 31 6.09 -14.79 -0.43
C ARG A 31 4.64 -14.76 -0.88
N LEU A 32 4.35 -15.43 -1.99
CA LEU A 32 3.04 -15.58 -2.61
C LEU A 32 2.70 -17.07 -2.70
N PRO A 33 2.42 -17.73 -1.55
CA PRO A 33 2.21 -19.17 -1.52
C PRO A 33 0.99 -19.57 -2.35
N THR A 34 1.12 -20.66 -3.10
CA THR A 34 0.05 -21.24 -3.92
C THR A 34 -1.13 -21.61 -3.06
N LYS A 35 -2.30 -21.01 -3.33
CA LYS A 35 -3.59 -21.40 -2.75
C LYS A 35 -4.33 -22.41 -3.63
N ALA A 36 -4.25 -22.24 -4.95
CA ALA A 36 -4.93 -23.11 -5.90
C ALA A 36 -4.19 -23.15 -7.25
N LEU A 37 -4.46 -24.19 -8.03
CA LEU A 37 -3.95 -24.33 -9.40
C LEU A 37 -5.11 -24.23 -10.39
N TYR A 38 -4.95 -23.37 -11.39
CA TYR A 38 -5.92 -23.15 -12.45
C TYR A 38 -5.32 -23.54 -13.80
N LYS A 39 -6.03 -24.36 -14.57
CA LYS A 39 -5.58 -24.88 -15.86
C LYS A 39 -6.26 -24.13 -17.01
N GLY A 40 -5.46 -23.51 -17.86
CA GLY A 40 -5.83 -22.97 -19.17
C GLY A 40 -4.91 -23.53 -20.25
N LYS A 41 -4.45 -22.67 -21.16
CA LYS A 41 -3.34 -22.99 -22.08
C LYS A 41 -2.04 -23.29 -21.30
N GLN A 42 -1.95 -22.80 -20.06
CA GLN A 42 -0.94 -23.17 -19.06
C GLN A 42 -1.56 -23.41 -17.69
N THR A 43 -0.77 -23.96 -16.75
CA THR A 43 -1.20 -24.07 -15.35
C THR A 43 -0.68 -22.88 -14.55
N TYR A 44 -1.59 -22.16 -13.91
CA TYR A 44 -1.32 -20.97 -13.12
C TYR A 44 -1.41 -21.30 -11.62
N SER A 45 -0.40 -20.86 -10.86
CA SER A 45 -0.48 -20.82 -9.40
C SER A 45 -1.22 -19.57 -8.97
N ILE A 46 -2.35 -19.74 -8.29
CA ILE A 46 -3.12 -18.62 -7.76
C ILE A 46 -2.75 -18.43 -6.30
N SER A 47 -2.34 -17.21 -5.98
CA SER A 47 -2.13 -16.73 -4.62
C SER A 47 -3.04 -15.55 -4.35
N THR A 48 -3.24 -15.23 -3.08
CA THR A 48 -3.84 -13.95 -2.71
C THR A 48 -2.95 -13.19 -1.75
N LEU A 49 -3.01 -11.87 -1.81
CA LEU A 49 -2.18 -10.99 -1.01
C LEU A 49 -3.01 -9.86 -0.41
N LEU A 50 -3.08 -9.83 0.92
CA LEU A 50 -3.67 -8.72 1.65
C LEU A 50 -2.78 -7.49 1.54
N THR A 51 -3.35 -6.37 1.09
CA THR A 51 -2.65 -5.09 0.99
C THR A 51 -2.59 -4.37 2.34
N SER A 52 -1.83 -3.28 2.40
CA SER A 52 -1.78 -2.38 3.56
C SER A 52 -3.12 -1.69 3.88
N ASN A 53 -4.03 -1.61 2.90
CA ASN A 53 -5.37 -1.03 3.07
C ASN A 53 -6.43 -2.08 3.46
N GLY A 54 -6.08 -3.37 3.48
CA GLY A 54 -6.96 -4.45 3.94
C GLY A 54 -7.84 -5.07 2.86
N ASP A 55 -7.75 -4.58 1.63
CA ASP A 55 -8.24 -5.26 0.43
C ASP A 55 -7.24 -6.32 -0.04
N GLU A 56 -7.68 -7.23 -0.92
CA GLU A 56 -6.92 -8.43 -1.30
C GLU A 56 -6.72 -8.49 -2.83
N TYR A 57 -5.49 -8.75 -3.25
CA TYR A 57 -5.19 -9.06 -4.65
C TYR A 57 -5.28 -10.55 -4.94
N VAL A 58 -5.77 -10.90 -6.13
CA VAL A 58 -5.63 -12.20 -6.77
C VAL A 58 -4.47 -12.16 -7.74
N ILE A 59 -3.46 -13.00 -7.52
CA ILE A 59 -2.23 -13.00 -8.31
C ILE A 59 -2.05 -14.37 -8.94
N ALA A 60 -1.97 -14.40 -10.27
CA ALA A 60 -1.71 -15.60 -11.04
C ALA A 60 -0.24 -15.68 -11.45
N SER A 61 0.50 -16.63 -10.88
CA SER A 61 1.92 -16.84 -11.17
C SER A 61 2.11 -17.99 -12.15
N VAL A 62 2.99 -17.79 -13.14
CA VAL A 62 3.43 -18.80 -14.09
C VAL A 62 4.94 -18.71 -14.29
N ARG A 63 5.58 -19.84 -14.60
CA ARG A 63 7.00 -19.90 -14.92
C ARG A 63 7.18 -20.23 -16.40
N CYS A 64 8.02 -19.48 -17.11
CA CYS A 64 8.49 -19.85 -18.44
C CYS A 64 9.41 -21.07 -18.33
N LEU A 65 9.18 -22.10 -19.13
CA LEU A 65 10.02 -23.30 -19.06
C LEU A 65 11.44 -23.03 -19.58
N GLU A 66 11.54 -22.21 -20.62
CA GLU A 66 12.78 -21.83 -21.31
C GLU A 66 13.00 -20.31 -21.20
N GLN A 67 14.27 -19.90 -21.32
CA GLN A 67 14.70 -18.50 -21.38
C GLN A 67 14.51 -17.94 -22.80
N GLY A 68 14.53 -16.60 -22.91
CA GLY A 68 14.45 -15.90 -24.19
C GLY A 68 13.08 -15.29 -24.49
N ASN A 69 13.09 -14.32 -25.41
CA ASN A 69 11.98 -13.43 -25.68
C ASN A 69 10.80 -14.14 -26.33
N GLN A 70 11.04 -15.07 -27.27
CA GLN A 70 9.97 -15.79 -27.95
C GLN A 70 9.12 -16.61 -26.96
N GLN A 71 9.79 -17.34 -26.06
CA GLN A 71 9.10 -18.14 -25.05
C GLN A 71 8.36 -17.23 -24.05
N ALA A 72 9.00 -16.14 -23.61
CA ALA A 72 8.39 -15.18 -22.70
C ALA A 72 7.15 -14.50 -23.31
N GLN A 73 7.19 -14.12 -24.58
CA GLN A 73 6.05 -13.57 -25.33
C GLN A 73 4.90 -14.57 -25.40
N SER A 74 5.19 -15.82 -25.75
CA SER A 74 4.18 -16.90 -25.82
C SER A 74 3.51 -17.13 -24.47
N VAL A 75 4.29 -17.13 -23.38
CA VAL A 75 3.77 -17.29 -22.02
C VAL A 75 2.92 -16.09 -21.59
N ALA A 76 3.39 -14.87 -21.85
CA ALA A 76 2.66 -13.65 -21.56
C ALA A 76 1.34 -13.58 -22.32
N GLN A 77 1.34 -13.90 -23.62
CA GLN A 77 0.13 -13.92 -24.44
C GLN A 77 -0.89 -14.94 -23.90
N ARG A 78 -0.45 -16.16 -23.57
CA ARG A 78 -1.36 -17.17 -22.99
C ARG A 78 -1.93 -16.73 -21.65
N LEU A 79 -1.13 -16.09 -20.80
CA LEU A 79 -1.56 -15.55 -19.51
C LEU A 79 -2.60 -14.43 -19.70
N ILE A 80 -2.37 -13.52 -20.65
CA ILE A 80 -3.32 -12.47 -21.02
C ILE A 80 -4.61 -13.08 -21.57
N ASP A 81 -4.52 -14.00 -22.54
CA ASP A 81 -5.68 -14.62 -23.17
C ASP A 81 -6.55 -15.40 -22.17
N ASP A 82 -5.92 -16.15 -21.28
CA ASP A 82 -6.59 -17.04 -20.33
C ASP A 82 -7.19 -16.27 -19.15
N LEU A 83 -6.47 -15.25 -18.63
CA LEU A 83 -6.79 -14.63 -17.35
C LEU A 83 -7.09 -13.13 -17.42
N ASP A 84 -6.70 -12.45 -18.49
CA ASP A 84 -6.89 -11.00 -18.70
C ASP A 84 -6.55 -10.15 -17.45
N PRO A 85 -5.30 -10.21 -16.95
CA PRO A 85 -4.95 -9.52 -15.71
C PRO A 85 -4.96 -8.00 -15.88
N GLN A 86 -5.08 -7.24 -14.79
CA GLN A 86 -4.93 -5.77 -14.87
C GLN A 86 -3.51 -5.41 -15.29
N TRP A 87 -2.51 -5.95 -14.59
CA TRP A 87 -1.09 -5.68 -14.83
C TRP A 87 -0.29 -6.98 -14.95
N LEU A 88 0.81 -6.92 -15.69
CA LEU A 88 1.82 -7.98 -15.70
C LEU A 88 3.02 -7.61 -14.82
N LEU A 89 3.52 -8.60 -14.10
CA LEU A 89 4.77 -8.52 -13.35
C LEU A 89 5.76 -9.49 -13.98
N LEU A 90 6.94 -8.99 -14.32
CA LEU A 90 8.06 -9.82 -14.74
C LEU A 90 9.12 -9.79 -13.66
N VAL A 91 9.15 -10.85 -12.83
CA VAL A 91 10.02 -10.92 -11.66
C VAL A 91 11.14 -11.90 -11.91
N GLY A 92 12.37 -11.44 -11.82
CA GLY A 92 13.53 -12.30 -12.01
C GLY A 92 14.85 -11.58 -11.82
N ILE A 93 15.91 -12.10 -12.41
CA ILE A 93 17.25 -11.52 -12.31
C ILE A 93 17.67 -10.80 -13.60
N ALA A 94 18.70 -9.97 -13.49
CA ALA A 94 19.38 -9.35 -14.61
C ALA A 94 20.87 -9.19 -14.32
N GLY A 95 21.67 -9.10 -15.36
CA GLY A 95 22.99 -8.49 -15.28
C GLY A 95 22.87 -6.97 -15.23
N CYS A 96 23.91 -6.28 -14.77
CA CYS A 96 23.96 -4.83 -14.85
C CYS A 96 25.27 -4.33 -15.47
N ILE A 97 25.21 -3.13 -16.03
CA ILE A 97 26.39 -2.39 -16.49
C ILE A 97 27.04 -1.77 -15.24
N PRO A 98 28.38 -1.89 -15.04
CA PRO A 98 29.04 -1.34 -13.87
C PRO A 98 28.76 0.16 -13.68
N ASP A 99 28.28 0.52 -12.49
CA ASP A 99 27.89 1.89 -12.17
C ASP A 99 28.12 2.17 -10.67
N PRO A 100 28.55 3.38 -10.28
CA PRO A 100 28.76 3.71 -8.88
C PRO A 100 27.48 3.68 -8.05
N ASP A 101 26.27 3.77 -8.60
CA ASP A 101 25.04 3.94 -7.84
C ASP A 101 24.34 2.63 -7.51
N TYR A 102 24.54 1.56 -8.27
CA TYR A 102 23.91 0.25 -8.01
C TYR A 102 24.88 -0.91 -8.16
N THR A 103 24.53 -2.08 -7.62
CA THR A 103 25.40 -3.26 -7.69
C THR A 103 24.64 -4.57 -7.43
N LEU A 104 25.36 -5.68 -7.41
CA LEU A 104 24.86 -7.01 -7.02
C LEU A 104 23.91 -6.95 -5.80
N GLY A 105 22.76 -7.59 -5.97
CA GLY A 105 21.67 -7.67 -5.00
C GLY A 105 20.72 -6.47 -4.96
N ASP A 106 21.04 -5.34 -5.60
CA ASP A 106 20.06 -4.27 -5.80
C ASP A 106 18.99 -4.71 -6.82
N VAL A 107 17.88 -3.99 -6.88
CA VAL A 107 16.76 -4.31 -7.78
C VAL A 107 16.49 -3.13 -8.71
N ILE A 108 16.46 -3.39 -10.01
CA ILE A 108 16.07 -2.43 -11.04
C ILE A 108 14.60 -2.64 -11.39
N LEU A 109 13.81 -1.58 -11.29
CA LEU A 109 12.49 -1.49 -11.88
C LEU A 109 12.62 -0.86 -13.27
N ALA A 110 12.25 -1.60 -14.31
CA ALA A 110 12.43 -1.12 -15.68
C ALA A 110 11.51 0.08 -15.95
N SER A 111 12.10 1.23 -16.27
CA SER A 111 11.38 2.43 -16.72
C SER A 111 11.32 2.53 -18.25
N ARG A 112 12.23 1.85 -18.95
CA ARG A 112 12.28 1.80 -20.41
C ARG A 112 12.93 0.50 -20.84
N LEU A 113 12.44 -0.05 -21.94
CA LEU A 113 13.03 -1.18 -22.63
C LEU A 113 13.82 -0.68 -23.85
N HIS A 114 15.01 -1.23 -24.04
CA HIS A 114 15.74 -1.23 -25.29
C HIS A 114 15.84 -2.68 -25.79
N ASP A 115 15.14 -2.99 -26.87
CA ASP A 115 15.15 -4.31 -27.48
C ASP A 115 16.26 -4.38 -28.55
N PHE A 116 17.24 -5.26 -28.31
CA PHE A 116 18.39 -5.50 -29.17
C PHE A 116 18.30 -6.85 -29.92
N CYS A 117 17.14 -7.51 -29.96
CA CYS A 117 16.99 -8.80 -30.65
C CYS A 117 17.18 -8.71 -32.18
N VAL A 118 16.90 -7.56 -32.80
CA VAL A 118 17.04 -7.38 -34.24
C VAL A 118 18.36 -6.70 -34.57
N SER A 119 19.28 -7.45 -35.18
CA SER A 119 20.60 -6.96 -35.56
C SER A 119 21.07 -7.50 -36.92
N ALA A 120 21.84 -6.71 -37.65
CA ALA A 120 22.66 -7.15 -38.78
C ALA A 120 24.11 -7.33 -38.33
N ARG A 121 24.78 -8.39 -38.81
CA ARG A 121 26.19 -8.66 -38.53
C ARG A 121 27.00 -8.61 -39.82
N PHE A 122 28.12 -7.89 -39.79
CA PHE A 122 29.00 -7.70 -40.94
C PHE A 122 30.22 -8.62 -40.85
N GLU A 123 30.88 -8.89 -41.99
CA GLU A 123 32.06 -9.77 -42.08
C GLU A 123 33.23 -9.32 -41.18
N ASN A 124 33.35 -8.01 -40.96
CA ASN A 124 34.34 -7.42 -40.06
C ASN A 124 34.04 -7.62 -38.57
N GLY A 125 32.97 -8.34 -38.23
CA GLY A 125 32.52 -8.61 -36.86
C GLY A 125 31.61 -7.53 -36.27
N ALA A 126 31.45 -6.37 -36.91
CA ALA A 126 30.59 -5.30 -36.43
C ALA A 126 29.12 -5.71 -36.48
N SER A 127 28.34 -5.18 -35.54
CA SER A 127 26.87 -5.34 -35.52
C SER A 127 26.17 -3.99 -35.62
N GLN A 128 25.05 -3.95 -36.35
CA GLN A 128 24.11 -2.82 -36.35
C GLN A 128 22.79 -3.31 -35.79
N PHE A 129 22.24 -2.56 -34.84
CA PHE A 129 21.02 -2.92 -34.14
C PHE A 129 19.85 -2.04 -34.59
N ASN A 130 18.73 -2.68 -34.93
CA ASN A 130 17.47 -1.97 -35.08
C ASN A 130 16.78 -1.95 -33.71
N VAL A 131 17.20 -1.01 -32.87
CA VAL A 131 16.77 -0.94 -31.47
C VAL A 131 15.28 -0.61 -31.38
N ARG A 132 14.51 -1.52 -30.78
CA ARG A 132 13.08 -1.35 -30.52
C ARG A 132 12.81 -1.10 -29.03
N GLY A 133 11.54 -1.12 -28.65
CA GLY A 133 11.09 -0.87 -27.28
C GLY A 133 10.69 0.58 -27.07
N GLY A 134 10.73 1.03 -25.82
CA GLY A 134 10.18 2.32 -25.44
C GLY A 134 10.00 2.47 -23.93
N PRO A 135 9.43 3.59 -23.48
CA PRO A 135 9.03 3.71 -22.08
C PRO A 135 8.05 2.59 -21.71
N MET A 136 8.05 2.18 -20.44
CA MET A 136 6.96 1.35 -19.92
C MET A 136 5.63 2.13 -19.98
N HIS A 137 4.52 1.41 -19.85
CA HIS A 137 3.16 1.97 -19.82
C HIS A 137 3.05 3.21 -18.91
N PRO A 138 2.25 4.24 -19.27
CA PRO A 138 2.12 5.47 -18.46
C PRO A 138 1.83 5.24 -16.97
N ASP A 139 0.95 4.30 -16.63
CA ASP A 139 0.67 3.99 -15.21
C ASP A 139 1.88 3.43 -14.48
N VAL A 140 2.71 2.62 -15.16
CA VAL A 140 3.97 2.13 -14.61
C VAL A 140 4.95 3.30 -14.48
N GLN A 141 5.05 4.19 -15.47
CA GLN A 141 5.88 5.41 -15.34
C GLN A 141 5.47 6.24 -14.12
N ASN A 142 4.17 6.43 -13.90
CA ASN A 142 3.65 7.18 -12.77
C ASN A 142 4.03 6.52 -11.43
N LEU A 143 3.84 5.20 -11.31
CA LEU A 143 4.30 4.43 -10.14
C LEU A 143 5.81 4.60 -9.92
N LEU A 144 6.61 4.47 -10.96
CA LEU A 144 8.07 4.57 -10.88
C LEU A 144 8.55 5.99 -10.55
N ALA A 145 7.89 7.02 -11.08
CA ALA A 145 8.14 8.41 -10.71
C ALA A 145 7.86 8.67 -9.23
N SER A 146 6.88 7.95 -8.66
CA SER A 146 6.57 8.03 -7.23
C SER A 146 7.54 7.27 -6.32
N LEU A 147 8.43 6.43 -6.88
CA LEU A 147 9.30 5.52 -6.13
C LEU A 147 10.08 6.20 -4.97
N PRO A 148 10.70 7.39 -5.16
CA PRO A 148 11.40 8.07 -4.06
C PRO A 148 10.52 8.41 -2.86
N PHE A 149 9.22 8.64 -3.08
CA PHE A 149 8.26 8.97 -2.03
C PHE A 149 7.69 7.71 -1.35
N ILE A 150 7.58 6.61 -2.09
CA ILE A 150 6.98 5.36 -1.59
C ILE A 150 8.01 4.38 -1.03
N GLU A 151 9.29 4.43 -1.42
CA GLU A 151 10.33 3.52 -0.93
C GLU A 151 10.36 3.45 0.61
N PRO A 152 10.30 4.58 1.37
CA PRO A 152 10.24 4.53 2.83
C PRO A 152 9.00 3.82 3.39
N LEU A 153 7.95 3.65 2.58
CA LEU A 153 6.67 3.02 2.92
C LEU A 153 6.61 1.54 2.55
N LEU A 154 7.54 1.04 1.73
CA LEU A 154 7.65 -0.39 1.36
C LEU A 154 8.13 -1.27 2.52
N GLY A 155 8.32 -0.69 3.70
CA GLY A 155 8.81 -1.37 4.90
C GLY A 155 10.25 -1.86 4.74
N LYS A 156 10.65 -2.78 5.62
CA LYS A 156 12.04 -3.30 5.67
C LYS A 156 12.29 -4.45 4.68
N TRP A 157 11.76 -4.34 3.46
CA TRP A 157 11.82 -5.39 2.42
C TRP A 157 13.25 -5.86 2.11
N ASN A 158 14.22 -4.95 2.25
CA ASN A 158 15.65 -5.14 1.97
C ASN A 158 16.47 -5.68 3.16
N THR A 159 15.82 -6.15 4.23
CA THR A 159 16.53 -6.79 5.35
C THR A 159 16.73 -8.29 5.11
N ALA A 160 17.80 -8.87 5.66
CA ALA A 160 18.07 -10.31 5.57
C ALA A 160 16.86 -11.17 5.99
N ARG A 161 16.12 -10.74 7.02
CA ARG A 161 14.87 -11.40 7.45
C ARG A 161 13.79 -11.41 6.37
N ARG A 162 13.61 -10.32 5.62
CA ARG A 162 12.57 -10.22 4.57
C ARG A 162 13.02 -10.81 3.24
N ILE A 163 14.30 -10.71 2.92
CA ILE A 163 14.94 -11.38 1.77
C ILE A 163 14.97 -12.90 1.99
N GLY A 164 15.16 -13.34 3.23
CA GLY A 164 15.25 -14.74 3.60
C GLY A 164 16.64 -15.35 3.41
N SER A 165 17.66 -14.51 3.19
CA SER A 165 19.07 -14.90 3.09
C SER A 165 19.98 -13.71 3.45
N GLU A 166 21.19 -14.01 3.91
CA GLU A 166 22.23 -13.02 4.18
C GLU A 166 22.86 -12.54 2.87
N ARG A 167 23.31 -11.28 2.84
CA ARG A 167 23.98 -10.72 1.67
C ARG A 167 25.31 -11.47 1.42
N PRO A 168 25.55 -12.05 0.23
CA PRO A 168 26.80 -12.73 -0.05
C PRO A 168 28.01 -11.80 0.05
N LYS A 169 29.15 -12.37 0.43
CA LYS A 169 30.44 -11.65 0.42
C LYS A 169 31.04 -11.72 -0.98
N THR A 170 31.67 -10.63 -1.43
CA THR A 170 32.34 -10.56 -2.72
C THR A 170 33.82 -10.25 -2.53
N LYS A 171 34.70 -11.08 -3.11
CA LYS A 171 36.15 -10.83 -3.14
C LYS A 171 36.52 -10.16 -4.46
N LEU A 172 37.19 -9.01 -4.39
CA LEU A 172 37.60 -8.23 -5.56
C LEU A 172 39.05 -8.58 -5.97
N GLN A 173 39.27 -9.83 -6.38
CA GLN A 173 40.54 -10.31 -6.90
C GLN A 173 40.69 -9.98 -8.39
N THR A 174 41.92 -9.80 -8.87
CA THR A 174 42.19 -9.30 -10.24
C THR A 174 41.70 -10.25 -11.34
N ASP A 175 41.78 -11.55 -11.12
CA ASP A 175 41.30 -12.63 -12.01
C ASP A 175 39.77 -12.66 -12.20
N ASN A 176 39.03 -11.99 -11.31
CA ASN A 176 37.59 -11.84 -11.41
C ASN A 176 37.17 -10.75 -12.41
N PHE A 177 38.08 -9.91 -12.89
CA PHE A 177 37.74 -8.83 -13.83
C PHE A 177 38.04 -9.26 -15.28
N TYR A 178 37.23 -8.81 -16.23
CA TYR A 178 37.43 -9.03 -17.66
C TYR A 178 36.96 -7.81 -18.47
N GLY A 179 37.34 -7.77 -19.75
CA GLY A 179 37.23 -6.59 -20.61
C GLY A 179 38.56 -5.86 -20.73
N ASP A 180 38.59 -4.76 -21.48
CA ASP A 180 39.77 -3.91 -21.57
C ASP A 180 40.08 -3.19 -20.24
N ASP A 181 41.29 -2.62 -20.14
CA ASP A 181 41.79 -2.01 -18.91
C ASP A 181 40.85 -0.91 -18.38
N ALA A 182 40.30 -0.08 -19.29
CA ALA A 182 39.36 0.98 -18.93
C ALA A 182 38.06 0.42 -18.33
N TRP A 183 37.51 -0.67 -18.89
CA TRP A 183 36.31 -1.32 -18.37
C TRP A 183 36.57 -2.02 -17.04
N GLN A 184 37.71 -2.68 -16.91
CA GLN A 184 38.12 -3.30 -15.64
C GLN A 184 38.27 -2.27 -14.53
N ASP A 185 38.87 -1.11 -14.81
CA ASP A 185 39.01 -0.02 -13.84
C ASP A 185 37.67 0.58 -13.43
N LYS A 186 36.77 0.81 -14.39
CA LYS A 186 35.39 1.23 -14.13
C LYS A 186 34.67 0.23 -13.22
N THR A 187 34.75 -1.06 -13.55
CA THR A 187 34.11 -2.15 -12.82
C THR A 187 34.69 -2.32 -11.41
N ARG A 188 36.01 -2.23 -11.27
CA ARG A 188 36.69 -2.30 -9.98
C ARG A 188 36.32 -1.12 -9.09
N THR A 189 36.25 0.08 -9.65
CA THR A 189 35.91 1.30 -8.93
C THR A 189 34.47 1.26 -8.41
N SER A 190 33.51 0.87 -9.25
CA SER A 190 32.11 0.74 -8.85
C SER A 190 31.93 -0.30 -7.75
N LEU A 191 32.54 -1.49 -7.89
CA LEU A 191 32.43 -2.56 -6.90
C LEU A 191 33.15 -2.26 -5.58
N LYS A 192 34.29 -1.55 -5.61
CA LYS A 192 35.02 -1.13 -4.38
C LYS A 192 34.15 -0.27 -3.46
N ARG A 193 33.22 0.52 -4.00
CA ARG A 193 32.26 1.32 -3.19
C ARG A 193 31.38 0.44 -2.30
N TYR A 194 31.07 -0.78 -2.75
CA TYR A 194 30.11 -1.68 -2.12
C TYR A 194 30.72 -2.90 -1.42
N PHE A 195 31.89 -3.35 -1.87
CA PHE A 195 32.55 -4.56 -1.37
C PHE A 195 33.98 -4.31 -0.89
N GLY A 196 34.46 -3.06 -0.93
CA GLY A 196 35.75 -2.69 -0.37
C GLY A 196 35.74 -2.56 1.16
N PRO A 197 36.93 -2.42 1.79
CA PRO A 197 37.07 -2.34 3.26
C PRO A 197 36.30 -1.20 3.91
N LYS A 198 36.06 -0.11 3.16
CA LYS A 198 35.33 1.08 3.60
C LYS A 198 33.85 1.07 3.21
N SER A 199 33.32 -0.04 2.68
CA SER A 199 31.91 -0.13 2.30
C SER A 199 30.98 0.03 3.51
N LYS A 200 30.04 0.97 3.42
CA LYS A 200 29.06 1.24 4.47
C LYS A 200 27.69 0.62 4.22
N ARG A 201 27.38 0.23 2.98
CA ARG A 201 26.02 -0.24 2.60
C ARG A 201 25.92 -1.76 2.71
N LYS A 202 25.08 -2.21 3.64
CA LYS A 202 24.84 -3.65 3.90
C LYS A 202 23.50 -4.18 3.37
N ILE A 203 22.59 -3.29 2.98
CA ILE A 203 21.26 -3.65 2.48
C ILE A 203 21.12 -3.25 1.00
N PRO A 204 20.39 -4.03 0.19
CA PRO A 204 20.10 -3.67 -1.20
C PRO A 204 19.13 -2.50 -1.29
N LYS A 205 19.20 -1.79 -2.43
CA LYS A 205 18.24 -0.74 -2.80
C LYS A 205 17.35 -1.18 -3.96
N VAL A 206 16.25 -0.47 -4.14
CA VAL A 206 15.45 -0.50 -5.37
C VAL A 206 15.69 0.81 -6.11
N LEU A 207 15.79 0.74 -7.43
CA LEU A 207 15.97 1.91 -8.29
C LEU A 207 15.18 1.74 -9.58
N THR A 208 14.95 2.84 -10.28
CA THR A 208 14.45 2.83 -11.65
C THR A 208 15.63 2.84 -12.63
N GLY A 209 15.46 2.21 -13.79
CA GLY A 209 16.49 2.25 -14.84
C GLY A 209 15.98 1.75 -16.18
N SER A 210 16.70 2.04 -17.26
CA SER A 210 16.46 1.40 -18.55
C SER A 210 17.06 0.01 -18.59
N VAL A 211 16.38 -0.92 -19.24
CA VAL A 211 16.79 -2.32 -19.36
C VAL A 211 16.95 -2.66 -20.83
N ALA A 212 18.06 -3.29 -21.19
CA ALA A 212 18.27 -3.88 -22.49
C ALA A 212 17.83 -5.35 -22.47
N SER A 213 17.10 -5.77 -23.50
CA SER A 213 16.66 -7.15 -23.68
C SER A 213 17.22 -7.72 -24.99
N SER A 214 17.67 -8.96 -24.95
CA SER A 214 18.10 -9.72 -26.14
C SER A 214 18.03 -11.22 -25.86
N ASP A 215 18.10 -12.09 -26.87
CA ASP A 215 18.22 -13.55 -26.65
C ASP A 215 19.66 -14.00 -26.33
N THR A 216 20.54 -13.07 -25.92
CA THR A 216 21.94 -13.34 -25.59
C THR A 216 22.22 -13.15 -24.09
N LEU A 217 22.87 -14.14 -23.47
CA LEU A 217 23.43 -13.99 -22.13
C LEU A 217 24.72 -13.15 -22.21
N VAL A 218 24.59 -11.85 -21.94
CA VAL A 218 25.67 -10.88 -22.13
C VAL A 218 26.79 -11.06 -21.10
N LYS A 219 27.95 -11.50 -21.59
CA LYS A 219 29.25 -11.51 -20.86
C LYS A 219 30.35 -10.81 -21.64
N ASP A 220 29.99 -10.07 -22.68
CA ASP A 220 30.92 -9.37 -23.56
C ASP A 220 30.83 -7.87 -23.30
N THR A 221 31.95 -7.27 -22.90
CA THR A 221 32.03 -5.84 -22.60
C THR A 221 31.94 -4.97 -23.84
N ASP A 222 32.39 -5.48 -25.00
CA ASP A 222 32.40 -4.71 -26.24
C ASP A 222 31.00 -4.66 -26.84
N LEU A 223 30.25 -5.76 -26.78
CA LEU A 223 28.81 -5.77 -27.11
C LEU A 223 28.03 -4.75 -26.26
N VAL A 224 28.31 -4.66 -24.97
CA VAL A 224 27.66 -3.64 -24.11
C VAL A 224 28.05 -2.23 -24.54
N LYS A 225 29.31 -1.98 -24.90
CA LYS A 225 29.74 -0.66 -25.40
C LYS A 225 29.00 -0.32 -26.69
N GLU A 226 28.83 -1.26 -27.61
CA GLU A 226 28.05 -1.08 -28.84
C GLU A 226 26.60 -0.70 -28.52
N TRP A 227 25.94 -1.43 -27.61
CA TRP A 227 24.58 -1.10 -27.18
C TRP A 227 24.49 0.29 -26.54
N GLN A 228 25.48 0.69 -25.75
CA GLN A 228 25.52 2.01 -25.11
C GLN A 228 25.70 3.17 -26.10
N GLN A 229 26.12 2.92 -27.36
CA GLN A 229 26.12 3.95 -28.40
C GLN A 229 24.70 4.43 -28.73
N SER A 230 23.72 3.51 -28.71
CA SER A 230 22.30 3.82 -28.99
C SER A 230 21.48 3.98 -27.71
N ALA A 231 21.88 3.33 -26.62
CA ALA A 231 21.15 3.29 -25.36
C ALA A 231 22.07 3.61 -24.17
N ARG A 232 22.56 4.85 -24.14
CA ARG A 232 23.58 5.35 -23.20
C ARG A 232 23.30 5.05 -21.72
N HIS A 233 22.02 5.03 -21.33
CA HIS A 233 21.59 4.91 -19.93
C HIS A 233 21.11 3.52 -19.52
N VAL A 234 21.32 2.48 -20.35
CA VAL A 234 21.00 1.10 -19.97
C VAL A 234 21.68 0.78 -18.63
N ALA A 235 20.88 0.29 -17.69
CA ALA A 235 21.33 -0.08 -16.36
C ALA A 235 21.40 -1.61 -16.22
N GLY A 236 20.38 -2.31 -16.73
CA GLY A 236 20.25 -3.77 -16.67
C GLY A 236 20.25 -4.43 -18.06
N VAL A 237 20.73 -5.66 -18.12
CA VAL A 237 20.67 -6.54 -19.30
C VAL A 237 20.01 -7.87 -18.92
N GLU A 238 19.03 -8.30 -19.70
CA GLU A 238 18.24 -9.52 -19.47
C GLU A 238 17.69 -10.08 -20.79
N MET A 239 16.86 -11.12 -20.74
CA MET A 239 16.53 -11.93 -21.93
C MET A 239 15.03 -12.12 -22.20
N GLU A 240 14.12 -11.45 -21.48
CA GLU A 240 12.68 -11.75 -21.59
C GLU A 240 11.75 -10.55 -21.66
N LEU A 241 12.19 -9.36 -21.23
CA LEU A 241 11.32 -8.21 -21.16
C LEU A 241 10.83 -7.78 -22.55
N ALA A 242 11.61 -7.90 -23.63
CA ALA A 242 11.12 -7.54 -24.95
C ALA A 242 9.94 -8.39 -25.40
N GLY A 243 9.99 -9.71 -25.16
CA GLY A 243 8.88 -10.61 -25.45
C GLY A 243 7.63 -10.31 -24.63
N VAL A 244 7.77 -10.11 -23.32
CA VAL A 244 6.63 -9.77 -22.43
C VAL A 244 6.07 -8.40 -22.78
N TYR A 245 6.94 -7.42 -23.05
CA TYR A 245 6.55 -6.07 -23.45
C TYR A 245 5.75 -6.08 -24.75
N GLN A 246 6.17 -6.86 -25.75
CA GLN A 246 5.46 -6.96 -27.03
C GLN A 246 4.04 -7.52 -26.83
N ALA A 247 3.89 -8.66 -26.15
CA ALA A 247 2.57 -9.25 -25.88
C ALA A 247 1.66 -8.30 -25.08
N ALA A 248 2.23 -7.60 -24.10
CA ALA A 248 1.49 -6.66 -23.28
C ALA A 248 1.12 -5.38 -24.04
N HIS A 249 1.99 -4.89 -24.91
CA HIS A 249 1.74 -3.72 -25.76
C HIS A 249 0.57 -3.98 -26.70
N ASP A 250 0.55 -5.14 -27.37
CA ASP A 250 -0.54 -5.54 -28.27
C ASP A 250 -1.88 -5.62 -27.52
N ALA A 251 -1.86 -6.06 -26.25
CA ALA A 251 -3.03 -6.15 -25.39
C ALA A 251 -3.32 -4.89 -24.54
N GLN A 252 -2.54 -3.80 -24.71
CA GLN A 252 -2.62 -2.57 -23.90
C GLN A 252 -2.57 -2.82 -22.37
N LYS A 253 -1.70 -3.74 -21.94
CA LYS A 253 -1.51 -4.09 -20.52
C LYS A 253 -0.23 -3.46 -19.96
N PRO A 254 -0.28 -2.86 -18.76
CA PRO A 254 0.93 -2.39 -18.07
C PRO A 254 1.85 -3.54 -17.66
N VAL A 255 3.16 -3.39 -17.87
CA VAL A 255 4.20 -4.33 -17.41
C VAL A 255 5.12 -3.66 -16.41
N LEU A 256 5.21 -4.21 -15.21
CA LEU A 256 6.22 -3.85 -14.22
C LEU A 256 7.30 -4.94 -14.17
N ALA A 257 8.46 -4.66 -14.75
CA ALA A 257 9.61 -5.56 -14.68
C ALA A 257 10.47 -5.27 -13.44
N ILE A 258 10.68 -6.30 -12.62
CA ILE A 258 11.37 -6.24 -11.34
C ILE A 258 12.59 -7.17 -11.42
N ARG A 259 13.77 -6.58 -11.59
CA ARG A 259 15.01 -7.32 -11.91
C ARG A 259 16.04 -7.20 -10.80
N GLY A 260 16.28 -8.28 -10.07
CA GLY A 260 17.37 -8.36 -9.09
C GLY A 260 18.71 -8.50 -9.80
N ILE A 261 19.71 -7.71 -9.41
CA ILE A 261 21.02 -7.72 -10.05
C ILE A 261 21.81 -8.95 -9.57
N SER A 262 21.98 -9.95 -10.43
CA SER A 262 22.75 -11.18 -10.16
C SER A 262 24.19 -11.09 -10.65
N ASP A 263 24.44 -10.26 -11.66
CA ASP A 263 25.69 -10.19 -12.41
C ASP A 263 26.09 -8.74 -12.72
N VAL A 264 27.39 -8.51 -12.94
CA VAL A 264 27.95 -7.23 -13.36
C VAL A 264 28.83 -7.51 -14.58
N VAL A 265 28.53 -6.91 -15.73
CA VAL A 265 29.29 -7.15 -16.97
C VAL A 265 30.71 -6.61 -16.79
N GLY A 266 31.72 -7.47 -16.97
CA GLY A 266 33.13 -7.20 -16.63
C GLY A 266 33.59 -7.82 -15.30
N PHE A 267 32.72 -8.54 -14.57
CA PHE A 267 33.07 -9.17 -13.30
C PHE A 267 32.53 -10.60 -13.15
N LYS A 268 33.40 -11.54 -12.77
CA LYS A 268 33.09 -12.92 -12.40
C LYS A 268 32.71 -12.96 -10.93
N ARG A 269 31.42 -13.08 -10.66
CA ARG A 269 30.86 -13.16 -9.31
C ARG A 269 30.73 -14.61 -8.84
N SER A 270 30.42 -14.78 -7.56
CA SER A 270 30.15 -16.09 -6.96
C SER A 270 28.70 -16.58 -7.22
N PRO A 271 28.42 -17.89 -7.36
CA PRO A 271 27.09 -18.42 -7.68
C PRO A 271 25.95 -17.99 -6.75
N GLU A 272 26.23 -17.73 -5.47
CA GLU A 272 25.26 -17.37 -4.43
C GLU A 272 24.52 -16.05 -4.72
N TRP A 273 25.10 -15.18 -5.56
CA TRP A 273 24.44 -13.95 -5.98
C TRP A 273 23.21 -14.19 -6.86
N THR A 274 23.11 -15.32 -7.55
CA THR A 274 21.89 -15.66 -8.32
C THR A 274 20.70 -15.79 -7.38
N GLU A 275 20.83 -16.64 -6.36
CA GLU A 275 19.77 -16.91 -5.40
C GLU A 275 19.42 -15.63 -4.61
N TYR A 276 20.43 -14.86 -4.19
CA TYR A 276 20.20 -13.60 -3.50
C TYR A 276 19.45 -12.58 -4.37
N ALA A 277 19.77 -12.49 -5.67
CA ALA A 277 19.08 -11.62 -6.61
C ALA A 277 17.61 -12.05 -6.83
N CYS A 278 17.33 -13.35 -6.96
CA CYS A 278 15.96 -13.88 -7.02
C CYS A 278 15.16 -13.46 -5.78
N HIS A 279 15.75 -13.63 -4.60
CA HIS A 279 15.11 -13.31 -3.33
C HIS A 279 14.90 -11.81 -3.11
N THR A 280 15.82 -10.96 -3.55
CA THR A 280 15.68 -9.50 -3.44
C THR A 280 14.59 -8.97 -4.39
N ALA A 281 14.55 -9.44 -5.63
CA ALA A 281 13.49 -9.12 -6.60
C ALA A 281 12.11 -9.53 -6.08
N ALA A 282 11.95 -10.77 -5.61
CA ALA A 282 10.69 -11.25 -5.04
C ALA A 282 10.30 -10.49 -3.75
N SER A 283 11.28 -10.07 -2.94
CA SER A 283 11.02 -9.30 -1.71
C SER A 283 10.44 -7.94 -2.00
N VAL A 284 11.03 -7.19 -2.95
CA VAL A 284 10.49 -5.87 -3.32
C VAL A 284 9.18 -5.99 -4.09
N ALA A 285 9.00 -7.03 -4.92
CA ALA A 285 7.74 -7.30 -5.61
C ALA A 285 6.59 -7.46 -4.59
N ALA A 286 6.77 -8.32 -3.59
CA ALA A 286 5.77 -8.51 -2.54
C ALA A 286 5.54 -7.23 -1.71
N ALA A 287 6.57 -6.41 -1.49
CA ALA A 287 6.45 -5.15 -0.77
C ALA A 287 5.67 -4.09 -1.58
N LEU A 288 5.94 -3.97 -2.88
CA LEU A 288 5.21 -3.10 -3.81
C LEU A 288 3.76 -3.51 -3.87
N LEU A 289 3.46 -4.80 -4.04
CA LEU A 289 2.07 -5.28 -4.03
C LEU A 289 1.37 -4.99 -2.70
N LYS A 290 2.03 -5.18 -1.55
CA LYS A 290 1.43 -4.79 -0.25
C LYS A 290 1.18 -3.29 -0.14
N PHE A 291 1.99 -2.46 -0.80
CA PHE A 291 1.80 -1.01 -0.86
C PHE A 291 0.59 -0.59 -1.72
N ARG A 292 0.00 -1.52 -2.48
CA ARG A 292 -1.24 -1.33 -3.26
C ARG A 292 -1.05 -0.35 -4.44
N PRO A 293 -0.30 -0.72 -5.49
CA PRO A 293 0.00 0.18 -6.60
C PRO A 293 -1.19 0.38 -7.54
N ILE A 294 -2.20 -0.49 -7.49
CA ILE A 294 -3.45 -0.39 -8.27
C ILE A 294 -4.67 -0.71 -7.39
N ASN A 295 -5.87 -0.41 -7.84
CA ASN A 295 -7.07 -0.87 -7.13
C ASN A 295 -7.33 -2.36 -7.42
N PRO A 296 -7.60 -3.22 -6.43
CA PRO A 296 -7.94 -4.62 -6.69
C PRO A 296 -9.25 -4.78 -7.49
N ILE A 297 -9.32 -5.77 -8.38
CA ILE A 297 -10.56 -6.21 -9.01
C ILE A 297 -11.40 -6.84 -7.91
N GLY A 298 -12.55 -6.25 -7.59
CA GLY A 298 -13.47 -6.79 -6.60
C GLY A 298 -13.70 -8.30 -6.80
N THR A 299 -13.51 -9.10 -5.77
CA THR A 299 -13.63 -10.55 -5.84
C THR A 299 -15.06 -11.00 -6.17
N GLY A 300 -15.40 -11.16 -7.46
CA GLY A 300 -16.68 -11.78 -7.88
C GLY A 300 -16.51 -12.79 -9.00
N ILE A 301 -16.39 -14.10 -8.69
CA ILE A 301 -16.32 -15.20 -9.69
C ILE A 301 -17.66 -15.22 -10.44
N GLY A 302 -17.66 -15.03 -11.77
CA GLY A 302 -18.81 -15.38 -12.61
C GLY A 302 -19.01 -14.63 -13.94
N ALA A 303 -18.22 -14.99 -14.95
CA ALA A 303 -18.46 -15.10 -16.42
C ALA A 303 -19.26 -14.06 -17.26
N ALA A 304 -18.63 -13.70 -18.39
CA ALA A 304 -19.04 -12.83 -19.51
C ALA A 304 -20.17 -13.38 -20.42
N SER A 305 -20.96 -12.51 -21.07
CA SER A 305 -21.03 -12.15 -22.52
C SER A 305 -22.38 -11.41 -22.74
N THR A 306 -22.68 -10.51 -23.69
CA THR A 306 -22.03 -9.86 -24.85
C THR A 306 -22.93 -8.67 -25.26
N ASP A 307 -22.30 -7.69 -25.91
CA ASP A 307 -22.81 -6.73 -26.92
C ASP A 307 -23.65 -5.47 -26.57
N ASP A 308 -23.17 -4.42 -27.25
CA ASP A 308 -23.75 -3.15 -27.70
C ASP A 308 -23.72 -1.89 -26.81
N GLU A 309 -22.92 -0.94 -27.29
CA GLU A 309 -23.00 0.49 -27.01
C GLU A 309 -24.38 1.07 -27.38
N VAL A 310 -24.78 2.09 -26.61
CA VAL A 310 -25.42 3.37 -27.02
C VAL A 310 -26.58 3.77 -26.08
N SER A 311 -26.31 4.86 -25.34
CA SER A 311 -27.22 5.88 -24.77
C SER A 311 -28.37 5.49 -23.81
N ALA A 312 -28.20 5.91 -22.54
CA ALA A 312 -29.21 6.30 -21.52
C ALA A 312 -30.26 5.26 -21.05
N PRO A 313 -30.91 5.37 -19.86
CA PRO A 313 -30.64 6.15 -18.64
C PRO A 313 -30.14 5.24 -17.49
N LEU A 314 -29.84 5.83 -16.32
CA LEU A 314 -29.48 5.10 -15.08
C LEU A 314 -30.51 3.99 -14.77
N THR A 315 -30.16 2.76 -15.14
CA THR A 315 -30.94 1.56 -14.85
C THR A 315 -30.16 0.74 -13.84
N ILE A 316 -30.83 0.42 -12.75
CA ILE A 316 -30.30 -0.30 -11.57
C ILE A 316 -29.52 -1.54 -12.01
N SER A 317 -28.26 -1.68 -11.56
CA SER A 317 -27.40 -2.85 -11.85
C SER A 317 -28.08 -4.18 -11.48
N PRO A 318 -27.89 -5.27 -12.25
CA PRO A 318 -28.57 -6.56 -12.06
C PRO A 318 -28.14 -7.37 -10.83
N ALA A 319 -27.40 -6.77 -9.88
CA ALA A 319 -26.88 -7.41 -8.68
C ALA A 319 -27.96 -7.92 -7.70
N PHE A 320 -29.24 -7.79 -8.05
CA PHE A 320 -30.38 -8.33 -7.29
C PHE A 320 -31.15 -9.47 -8.01
N VAL A 321 -30.68 -10.01 -9.14
CA VAL A 321 -31.49 -10.97 -9.95
C VAL A 321 -31.14 -12.45 -9.77
N GLN A 322 -30.02 -12.83 -9.15
CA GLN A 322 -29.80 -14.25 -8.81
C GLN A 322 -29.94 -14.52 -7.31
N VAL A 323 -31.20 -14.76 -6.94
CA VAL A 323 -31.63 -15.40 -5.71
C VAL A 323 -30.99 -16.80 -5.63
N PRO A 324 -30.38 -17.19 -4.50
CA PRO A 324 -29.93 -18.57 -4.31
C PRO A 324 -31.09 -19.53 -4.58
N ARG A 325 -30.88 -20.59 -5.38
CA ARG A 325 -31.93 -21.56 -5.78
C ARG A 325 -32.59 -22.34 -4.63
N ASP A 326 -32.30 -22.01 -3.37
CA ASP A 326 -32.91 -22.57 -2.16
C ASP A 326 -32.98 -21.56 -0.98
N VAL A 327 -32.87 -20.26 -1.24
CA VAL A 327 -33.10 -19.24 -0.21
C VAL A 327 -34.14 -18.28 -0.77
N SER A 328 -35.38 -18.39 -0.31
CA SER A 328 -36.41 -17.39 -0.64
C SER A 328 -35.83 -16.00 -0.45
N PRO A 329 -35.96 -15.08 -1.43
CA PRO A 329 -35.52 -13.71 -1.23
C PRO A 329 -36.37 -13.18 -0.09
N LEU A 330 -35.76 -12.95 1.06
CA LEU A 330 -36.45 -12.25 2.13
C LEU A 330 -36.54 -10.82 1.66
N SER A 331 -37.67 -10.47 1.04
CA SER A 331 -38.06 -9.10 0.73
C SER A 331 -38.19 -8.37 2.05
N ARG A 332 -37.07 -7.92 2.58
CA ARG A 332 -36.99 -7.13 3.78
C ARG A 332 -36.33 -5.83 3.38
N ASN A 333 -37.07 -4.74 3.55
CA ASN A 333 -36.49 -3.42 3.50
C ASN A 333 -35.41 -3.32 4.58
N GLU A 334 -34.17 -3.13 4.16
CA GLU A 334 -33.03 -2.95 5.04
C GLU A 334 -32.48 -1.53 4.87
N THR A 335 -32.16 -0.89 5.99
CA THR A 335 -31.44 0.40 5.98
C THR A 335 -29.97 0.11 6.11
N LEU A 336 -29.21 0.41 5.06
CA LEU A 336 -27.77 0.29 5.04
C LEU A 336 -27.13 1.60 5.50
N TYR A 337 -26.11 1.48 6.33
CA TYR A 337 -25.36 2.60 6.88
C TYR A 337 -23.97 2.56 6.27
N THR A 338 -23.51 3.69 5.75
CA THR A 338 -22.12 3.85 5.32
C THR A 338 -21.22 4.11 6.53
N ASN A 339 -19.92 4.09 6.31
CA ASN A 339 -18.92 4.63 7.22
C ASN A 339 -18.56 6.09 6.91
N LEU A 340 -19.38 6.78 6.12
CA LEU A 340 -19.20 8.17 5.71
C LEU A 340 -20.05 9.08 6.61
N LEU A 341 -19.38 9.96 7.32
CA LEU A 341 -19.99 10.95 8.21
C LEU A 341 -19.91 12.33 7.56
N PRO A 342 -21.02 12.91 7.08
CA PRO A 342 -21.01 14.22 6.42
C PRO A 342 -20.46 15.31 7.33
N VAL A 343 -19.59 16.16 6.77
CA VAL A 343 -19.17 17.41 7.41
C VAL A 343 -20.30 18.41 7.21
N THR A 344 -20.97 18.79 8.29
CA THR A 344 -22.13 19.70 8.25
C THR A 344 -21.77 21.15 8.51
N PHE A 345 -20.60 21.39 9.10
CA PHE A 345 -20.12 22.73 9.39
C PHE A 345 -18.59 22.78 9.43
N PHE A 346 -18.06 23.83 8.84
CA PHE A 346 -16.75 24.42 9.06
C PHE A 346 -16.89 25.93 8.80
N PRO A 347 -16.03 26.80 9.37
CA PRO A 347 -16.13 28.24 9.16
C PRO A 347 -16.01 28.66 7.69
N ASP A 348 -16.73 29.72 7.32
CA ASP A 348 -16.77 30.28 5.97
C ASP A 348 -15.51 31.08 5.61
N LYS A 349 -14.68 31.40 6.60
CA LYS A 349 -13.41 32.11 6.42
C LYS A 349 -12.22 31.32 6.96
N ILE A 350 -11.08 31.43 6.28
CA ILE A 350 -9.76 30.98 6.75
C ILE A 350 -8.92 32.21 7.08
N TYR A 351 -8.32 32.22 8.27
CA TYR A 351 -7.32 33.17 8.70
C TYR A 351 -5.96 32.75 8.17
N ILE A 352 -5.26 33.68 7.53
CA ILE A 352 -3.98 33.45 6.86
C ILE A 352 -2.99 34.48 7.36
N VAL A 353 -1.85 34.00 7.88
CA VAL A 353 -0.78 34.85 8.41
C VAL A 353 0.58 34.35 7.99
N ASN A 354 1.54 35.25 7.79
CA ASN A 354 2.93 34.86 7.55
C ASN A 354 3.64 34.55 8.86
N THR A 355 4.61 33.64 8.81
CA THR A 355 5.40 33.24 9.98
C THR A 355 6.89 33.25 9.67
N THR A 356 7.68 33.63 10.69
CA THR A 356 9.15 33.53 10.65
C THR A 356 9.64 32.09 10.85
N ALA A 357 8.77 31.20 11.33
CA ALA A 357 9.09 29.81 11.57
C ALA A 357 9.46 29.09 10.27
N THR A 358 10.45 28.22 10.35
CA THR A 358 11.02 27.54 9.17
C THR A 358 10.30 26.24 8.81
N SER A 359 9.52 25.68 9.74
CA SER A 359 8.78 24.42 9.54
C SER A 359 7.61 24.27 10.51
N ARG A 360 6.69 23.34 10.21
CA ARG A 360 5.61 22.94 11.15
C ARG A 360 6.15 22.54 12.53
N SER A 361 7.27 21.82 12.57
CA SER A 361 7.90 21.40 13.83
C SER A 361 8.43 22.58 14.64
N ASP A 362 8.90 23.61 13.96
CA ASP A 362 9.40 24.85 14.56
C ASP A 362 8.26 25.61 15.24
N VAL A 363 7.14 25.82 14.52
CA VAL A 363 5.90 26.38 15.08
C VAL A 363 5.44 25.59 16.32
N TRP A 364 5.44 24.25 16.23
CA TRP A 364 5.09 23.38 17.35
C TRP A 364 6.02 23.53 18.56
N ASN A 365 7.32 23.75 18.36
CA ASN A 365 8.26 23.97 19.46
C ASN A 365 7.99 25.31 20.14
N LEU A 366 7.82 26.38 19.35
CA LEU A 366 7.53 27.72 19.85
C LEU A 366 6.22 27.77 20.66
N LEU A 367 5.18 27.07 20.21
CA LEU A 367 3.94 26.98 20.97
C LEU A 367 4.10 26.21 22.29
N ARG A 368 4.86 25.11 22.30
CA ARG A 368 5.08 24.30 23.52
C ARG A 368 5.87 25.04 24.60
N ASP A 369 6.67 26.04 24.23
CA ASP A 369 7.33 26.92 25.19
C ASP A 369 6.36 27.88 25.89
N LYS A 370 5.14 28.05 25.35
CA LYS A 370 4.14 29.01 25.83
C LYS A 370 2.95 28.35 26.51
N VAL A 371 2.47 27.24 25.97
CA VAL A 371 1.29 26.54 26.43
C VAL A 371 1.56 25.04 26.54
N GLU A 372 1.08 24.44 27.63
CA GLU A 372 1.28 23.00 27.90
C GLU A 372 0.60 22.12 26.84
N HIS A 373 -0.55 22.57 26.34
CA HIS A 373 -1.37 21.85 25.35
C HIS A 373 -1.65 22.73 24.11
N PRO A 374 -0.68 22.92 23.20
CA PRO A 374 -0.88 23.77 22.04
C PRO A 374 -2.00 23.29 21.12
N PRO A 375 -2.74 24.20 20.46
CA PRO A 375 -3.74 23.84 19.45
C PRO A 375 -3.10 23.07 18.28
N ASP A 376 -3.90 22.26 17.59
CA ASP A 376 -3.47 21.44 16.43
C ASP A 376 -4.30 21.72 15.16
N ASP A 377 -5.26 22.64 15.25
CA ASP A 377 -6.19 23.09 14.21
C ASP A 377 -5.65 24.24 13.34
N TRP A 378 -4.37 24.12 12.99
CA TRP A 378 -3.66 25.01 12.08
C TRP A 378 -2.76 24.22 11.12
N VAL A 379 -2.48 24.81 9.95
CA VAL A 379 -1.62 24.25 8.90
C VAL A 379 -0.47 25.19 8.61
N TYR A 380 0.73 24.65 8.45
CA TYR A 380 1.90 25.39 7.97
C TYR A 380 2.20 24.97 6.53
N HIS A 381 2.27 25.93 5.62
CA HIS A 381 2.65 25.70 4.23
C HIS A 381 3.39 26.93 3.69
N GLY A 382 4.65 26.75 3.26
CA GLY A 382 5.41 27.82 2.58
C GLY A 382 5.66 29.09 3.40
N LYS A 383 5.91 28.98 4.72
CA LYS A 383 6.00 30.11 5.68
C LYS A 383 4.69 30.87 5.92
N THR A 384 3.56 30.25 5.57
CA THR A 384 2.23 30.78 5.85
C THR A 384 1.49 29.80 6.77
N LEU A 385 0.76 30.35 7.73
CA LEU A 385 -0.14 29.63 8.62
C LEU A 385 -1.59 29.84 8.18
N TYR A 386 -2.37 28.77 8.25
CA TYR A 386 -3.80 28.73 7.92
C TYR A 386 -4.55 28.16 9.11
N ALA A 387 -5.61 28.82 9.55
CA ALA A 387 -6.51 28.32 10.60
C ALA A 387 -7.94 28.82 10.38
N PHE A 388 -8.92 28.15 11.00
CA PHE A 388 -10.30 28.66 11.05
C PHE A 388 -10.55 29.64 12.20
N HIS A 389 -9.56 29.80 13.08
CA HIS A 389 -9.59 30.74 14.19
C HIS A 389 -8.57 31.85 13.98
N ASP A 390 -8.78 32.96 14.68
CA ASP A 390 -7.85 34.09 14.70
C ASP A 390 -6.51 33.71 15.38
N PHE A 391 -5.45 34.41 14.98
CA PHE A 391 -4.10 34.33 15.55
C PHE A 391 -3.82 35.45 16.57
N GLY A 392 -4.85 36.20 17.01
CA GLY A 392 -4.70 37.30 17.97
C GLY A 392 -4.33 36.92 19.41
N ASP A 393 -4.32 35.63 19.77
CA ASP A 393 -3.89 35.18 21.10
C ASP A 393 -2.37 35.39 21.30
N LEU A 394 -1.97 35.77 22.52
CA LEU A 394 -0.57 35.99 22.92
C LEU A 394 0.35 34.78 22.64
N MET A 395 -0.19 33.56 22.54
CA MET A 395 0.60 32.38 22.18
C MET A 395 1.19 32.45 20.76
N TRP A 396 0.61 33.26 19.87
CA TRP A 396 1.03 33.41 18.47
C TRP A 396 1.98 34.58 18.21
N GLU A 397 2.14 35.49 19.17
CA GLU A 397 2.90 36.75 19.02
C GLU A 397 4.33 36.55 18.50
N LYS A 398 5.02 35.47 18.94
CA LYS A 398 6.39 35.15 18.51
C LYS A 398 6.48 34.31 17.23
N ILE A 399 5.33 33.88 16.72
CA ILE A 399 5.23 32.94 15.60
C ILE A 399 4.83 33.70 14.34
N VAL A 400 3.88 34.63 14.47
CA VAL A 400 3.37 35.44 13.37
C VAL A 400 4.35 36.60 13.09
N ASP A 401 4.67 36.82 11.81
CA ASP A 401 5.64 37.82 11.36
C ASP A 401 5.00 39.21 11.14
N SER A 402 3.71 39.25 10.81
CA SER A 402 2.97 40.48 10.49
C SER A 402 1.66 40.57 11.26
N ASN A 403 1.28 41.77 11.70
CA ASN A 403 -0.07 42.04 12.21
C ASN A 403 -1.14 42.02 11.10
N GLU A 404 -0.73 41.88 9.84
CA GLU A 404 -1.64 41.70 8.71
C GLU A 404 -2.18 40.26 8.70
N VAL A 405 -3.47 40.15 9.00
CA VAL A 405 -4.24 38.91 8.94
C VAL A 405 -5.12 38.96 7.71
N GLU A 406 -4.88 38.04 6.77
CA GLU A 406 -5.71 37.91 5.58
C GLU A 406 -6.88 36.94 5.87
N LEU A 407 -8.09 37.36 5.49
CA LEU A 407 -9.33 36.61 5.66
C LEU A 407 -9.91 36.30 4.29
N LEU A 408 -9.94 35.01 3.94
CA LEU A 408 -10.41 34.56 2.64
C LEU A 408 -11.53 33.52 2.78
N ASP A 409 -12.40 33.46 1.76
CA ASP A 409 -13.53 32.53 1.71
C ASP A 409 -13.06 31.07 1.65
N THR A 410 -13.48 30.25 2.60
CA THR A 410 -13.17 28.83 2.67
C THR A 410 -13.53 28.09 1.37
N SER A 411 -14.55 28.55 0.62
CA SER A 411 -14.93 28.01 -0.68
C SER A 411 -13.80 28.00 -1.70
N ASN A 412 -12.84 28.93 -1.60
CA ASN A 412 -11.66 28.97 -2.47
C ASN A 412 -10.75 27.74 -2.30
N TRP A 413 -10.89 27.01 -1.19
CA TRP A 413 -10.18 25.75 -0.93
C TRP A 413 -11.10 24.54 -0.87
N SER A 414 -12.32 24.68 -0.32
CA SER A 414 -13.24 23.56 -0.21
C SER A 414 -13.84 23.17 -1.55
N ASP A 415 -13.99 24.13 -2.49
CA ASP A 415 -14.68 23.98 -3.78
C ASP A 415 -13.82 24.10 -5.03
N THR A 416 -12.51 24.22 -4.83
CA THR A 416 -11.54 24.26 -5.92
C THR A 416 -11.24 22.89 -6.53
N PHE A 417 -10.75 22.89 -7.77
CA PHE A 417 -10.12 21.74 -8.42
C PHE A 417 -8.59 21.77 -8.25
N ASP A 418 -8.02 22.82 -7.66
CA ASP A 418 -6.59 22.88 -7.36
C ASP A 418 -6.22 21.89 -6.25
N VAL A 419 -5.32 20.97 -6.57
CA VAL A 419 -4.85 19.92 -5.67
C VAL A 419 -4.09 20.51 -4.48
N ALA A 420 -3.32 21.59 -4.67
CA ALA A 420 -2.53 22.19 -3.59
C ALA A 420 -3.44 22.83 -2.53
N ALA A 421 -4.38 23.68 -2.95
CA ALA A 421 -5.38 24.26 -2.08
C ALA A 421 -6.28 23.20 -1.41
N THR A 422 -6.70 22.17 -2.14
CA THR A 422 -7.48 21.05 -1.60
C THR A 422 -6.72 20.31 -0.50
N ASN A 423 -5.41 20.06 -0.69
CA ASN A 423 -4.58 19.39 0.31
C ASN A 423 -4.42 20.23 1.59
N ILE A 424 -4.27 21.55 1.47
CA ILE A 424 -4.21 22.46 2.63
C ILE A 424 -5.53 22.38 3.42
N PHE A 425 -6.66 22.40 2.72
CA PHE A 425 -7.99 22.28 3.35
C PHE A 425 -8.19 20.94 4.05
N ILE A 426 -7.80 19.83 3.41
CA ILE A 426 -7.85 18.50 4.04
C ILE A 426 -6.99 18.48 5.31
N GLU A 427 -5.77 19.02 5.27
CA GLU A 427 -4.90 19.08 6.45
C GLU A 427 -5.47 19.97 7.56
N LEU A 428 -6.19 21.04 7.21
CA LEU A 428 -6.89 21.89 8.16
C LEU A 428 -8.04 21.13 8.83
N LEU A 429 -8.89 20.45 8.05
CA LEU A 429 -9.94 19.56 8.59
C LEU A 429 -9.36 18.46 9.49
N LYS A 430 -8.22 17.87 9.11
CA LYS A 430 -7.50 16.90 9.94
C LYS A 430 -7.01 17.53 11.25
N GLY A 431 -6.54 18.77 11.22
CA GLY A 431 -6.17 19.54 12.42
C GLY A 431 -7.37 19.76 13.35
N CYS A 432 -8.47 20.25 12.79
CA CYS A 432 -9.73 20.43 13.49
C CYS A 432 -10.25 19.14 14.13
N LEU A 433 -10.20 18.02 13.40
CA LEU A 433 -10.60 16.72 13.95
C LEU A 433 -9.68 16.26 15.09
N ARG A 434 -8.37 16.53 15.03
CA ARG A 434 -7.45 16.23 16.14
C ARG A 434 -7.73 17.10 17.35
N GLN A 435 -7.99 18.39 17.15
CA GLN A 435 -8.33 19.32 18.22
C GLN A 435 -9.68 18.96 18.86
N MET A 436 -10.71 18.68 18.05
CA MET A 436 -11.97 18.09 18.52
C MET A 436 -11.71 16.80 19.30
N GLY A 437 -10.89 15.89 18.76
CA GLY A 437 -10.56 14.64 19.43
C GLY A 437 -10.02 14.83 20.84
N ARG A 438 -9.19 15.84 21.09
CA ARG A 438 -8.69 16.15 22.43
C ARG A 438 -9.81 16.52 23.41
N THR A 439 -10.82 17.27 22.96
CA THR A 439 -12.01 17.57 23.78
C THR A 439 -12.84 16.33 24.13
N LEU A 440 -12.59 15.22 23.42
CA LEU A 440 -13.25 13.91 23.60
C LEU A 440 -12.32 12.89 24.27
N ASP A 441 -11.23 13.34 24.91
CA ASP A 441 -10.18 12.48 25.49
C ASP A 441 -9.46 11.56 24.49
N LEU A 442 -9.44 11.94 23.21
CA LEU A 442 -8.75 11.20 22.16
C LEU A 442 -7.33 11.75 21.95
N SER A 443 -6.38 10.83 21.86
CA SER A 443 -5.01 11.09 21.45
C SER A 443 -4.83 10.73 19.97
N TYR A 444 -3.99 11.50 19.27
CA TYR A 444 -3.62 11.20 17.88
C TYR A 444 -2.26 10.51 17.79
N ARG A 445 -2.25 9.34 17.15
CA ARG A 445 -1.00 8.67 16.78
C ARG A 445 -0.56 9.18 15.41
N HIS A 446 0.57 9.88 15.34
CA HIS A 446 1.07 10.48 14.08
C HIS A 446 2.17 9.64 13.38
N LYS A 447 2.79 8.69 14.08
CA LYS A 447 3.95 7.92 13.56
C LYS A 447 3.50 6.80 12.62
N LYS A 448 3.90 6.87 11.34
CA LYS A 448 3.71 5.79 10.35
C LYS A 448 4.28 4.46 10.89
N PRO A 449 3.58 3.31 10.68
CA PRO A 449 2.35 3.13 9.91
C PRO A 449 1.04 3.38 10.70
N LEU A 450 1.12 3.79 11.96
CA LEU A 450 -0.02 3.89 12.87
C LEU A 450 -0.56 5.34 12.88
N ARG A 451 -1.54 5.63 12.02
CA ARG A 451 -2.26 6.92 11.97
C ARG A 451 -3.73 6.73 12.31
N PHE A 452 -4.12 7.12 13.52
CA PHE A 452 -5.50 7.03 14.01
C PHE A 452 -5.67 7.88 15.27
N LEU A 453 -6.92 8.21 15.59
CA LEU A 453 -7.33 8.71 16.90
C LEU A 453 -7.67 7.52 17.80
N TYR A 454 -7.34 7.60 19.08
CA TYR A 454 -7.63 6.57 20.08
C TYR A 454 -7.94 7.18 21.44
N TYR A 455 -8.74 6.51 22.25
CA TYR A 455 -9.01 6.97 23.62
C TYR A 455 -7.74 6.95 24.47
N SER A 456 -7.45 8.09 25.10
CA SER A 456 -6.27 8.26 25.96
C SER A 456 -6.40 7.38 27.22
N PRO A 457 -5.27 6.87 27.76
CA PRO A 457 -5.30 6.20 29.06
C PRO A 457 -5.85 7.14 30.14
N THR A 458 -6.53 6.59 31.14
CA THR A 458 -6.84 7.33 32.37
C THR A 458 -5.56 7.51 33.20
N GLU A 459 -5.53 8.53 34.06
CA GLU A 459 -4.37 8.84 34.89
C GLU A 459 -3.98 7.68 35.81
N ASP A 460 -4.98 6.98 36.35
CA ASP A 460 -4.84 5.82 37.24
C ASP A 460 -4.79 4.48 36.48
N LEU A 461 -4.83 4.51 35.14
CA LEU A 461 -4.90 3.34 34.26
C LEU A 461 -6.13 2.43 34.47
N SER A 462 -7.17 2.92 35.16
CA SER A 462 -8.45 2.23 35.32
C SER A 462 -9.24 2.13 34.00
N PRO A 463 -10.15 1.15 33.84
CA PRO A 463 -10.97 1.06 32.65
C PRO A 463 -11.84 2.32 32.43
N ARG A 464 -11.77 2.90 31.23
CA ARG A 464 -12.65 3.99 30.80
C ARG A 464 -13.87 3.43 30.09
N THR A 465 -15.05 3.90 30.46
CA THR A 465 -16.31 3.51 29.82
C THR A 465 -17.05 4.74 29.31
N VAL A 466 -17.55 4.66 28.08
CA VAL A 466 -18.31 5.72 27.40
C VAL A 466 -19.70 5.20 27.07
N VAL A 467 -20.71 6.01 27.37
CA VAL A 467 -22.11 5.71 27.08
C VAL A 467 -22.53 6.50 25.84
N THR A 468 -23.04 5.82 24.82
CA THR A 468 -23.54 6.44 23.58
C THR A 468 -25.00 6.09 23.33
N MET A 469 -25.69 6.94 22.56
CA MET A 469 -27.08 6.71 22.14
C MET A 469 -27.13 6.50 20.62
N SER A 470 -26.84 5.27 20.18
CA SER A 470 -26.88 4.92 18.75
C SER A 470 -28.22 4.30 18.38
N LEU A 471 -28.85 4.74 17.30
CA LEU A 471 -30.13 4.18 16.80
C LEU A 471 -31.23 4.08 17.87
N ARG A 472 -31.29 5.05 18.80
CA ARG A 472 -32.21 5.10 19.95
C ARG A 472 -31.99 3.99 20.99
N ARG A 473 -30.81 3.37 21.01
CA ARG A 473 -30.38 2.40 22.03
C ARG A 473 -29.21 2.96 22.82
N LYS A 474 -29.31 2.88 24.15
CA LYS A 474 -28.21 3.23 25.06
C LYS A 474 -27.20 2.08 25.09
N GLY A 475 -25.98 2.34 24.65
CA GLY A 475 -24.87 1.39 24.64
C GLY A 475 -23.75 1.84 25.57
N THR A 476 -23.19 0.91 26.35
CA THR A 476 -22.05 1.15 27.24
C THR A 476 -20.82 0.48 26.64
N HIS A 477 -19.77 1.25 26.37
CA HIS A 477 -18.56 0.78 25.70
C HIS A 477 -17.34 1.01 26.59
N THR A 478 -16.62 -0.06 26.94
CA THR A 478 -15.32 0.07 27.61
C THR A 478 -14.26 0.40 26.57
N VAL A 479 -13.89 1.67 26.48
CA VAL A 479 -13.02 2.23 25.43
C VAL A 479 -11.54 2.17 25.77
N PHE A 480 -11.21 1.98 27.05
CA PHE A 480 -9.85 1.73 27.52
C PHE A 480 -9.90 0.72 28.66
N SER A 481 -9.05 -0.30 28.64
CA SER A 481 -8.99 -1.30 29.72
C SER A 481 -7.65 -2.03 29.76
N PRO A 482 -7.13 -2.39 30.96
CA PRO A 482 -6.08 -3.38 31.10
C PRO A 482 -6.57 -4.78 30.72
N TYR A 483 -5.64 -5.59 30.23
CA TYR A 483 -5.79 -7.02 29.97
C TYR A 483 -4.77 -7.78 30.80
N THR A 484 -5.24 -8.58 31.74
CA THR A 484 -4.40 -9.30 32.69
C THR A 484 -4.20 -10.76 32.31
N ASN A 485 -3.06 -11.31 32.68
CA ASN A 485 -2.78 -12.73 32.59
C ASN A 485 -3.60 -13.46 33.65
N ARG A 486 -4.46 -14.39 33.23
CA ARG A 486 -5.37 -15.13 34.10
C ARG A 486 -4.68 -15.97 35.18
N LYS A 487 -3.38 -16.31 35.02
CA LYS A 487 -2.65 -17.15 35.97
C LYS A 487 -2.02 -16.39 37.14
N ASN A 488 -1.50 -15.18 36.89
CA ASN A 488 -0.75 -14.40 37.88
C ASN A 488 -1.38 -13.03 38.17
N GLY A 489 -2.44 -12.64 37.46
CA GLY A 489 -3.14 -11.36 37.63
C GLY A 489 -2.39 -10.15 37.06
N GLU A 490 -1.20 -10.35 36.48
CA GLU A 490 -0.35 -9.27 35.98
C GLU A 490 -0.93 -8.64 34.70
N VAL A 491 -0.91 -7.31 34.61
CA VAL A 491 -1.34 -6.60 33.40
C VAL A 491 -0.35 -6.86 32.26
N MET A 492 -0.83 -7.45 31.18
CA MET A 492 -0.02 -7.74 29.98
C MET A 492 0.03 -6.53 29.05
N TYR A 493 -1.11 -5.93 28.80
CA TYR A 493 -1.27 -4.78 27.90
C TYR A 493 -2.59 -4.05 28.19
N TYR A 494 -2.75 -2.88 27.57
CA TYR A 494 -3.96 -2.09 27.56
C TYR A 494 -4.50 -2.03 26.14
N ARG A 495 -5.83 -2.12 26.01
CA ARG A 495 -6.52 -1.93 24.74
C ARG A 495 -7.23 -0.58 24.76
N HIS A 496 -7.07 0.19 23.70
CA HIS A 496 -7.78 1.44 23.46
C HIS A 496 -8.64 1.30 22.21
N HIS A 497 -9.87 1.77 22.26
CA HIS A 497 -10.68 1.96 21.05
C HIS A 497 -10.05 3.04 20.19
N ALA A 498 -9.95 2.79 18.89
CA ALA A 498 -9.38 3.71 17.93
C ALA A 498 -10.19 3.76 16.63
N PHE A 499 -9.91 4.75 15.79
CA PHE A 499 -10.37 4.76 14.40
C PHE A 499 -9.37 5.51 13.51
N ARG A 500 -9.18 4.98 12.30
CA ARG A 500 -8.55 5.71 11.21
C ARG A 500 -9.59 6.59 10.54
N PHE A 501 -9.12 7.67 9.93
CA PHE A 501 -9.98 8.63 9.28
C PHE A 501 -9.33 9.21 8.03
N GLU A 502 -10.15 9.48 7.02
CA GLU A 502 -9.80 10.28 5.85
C GLU A 502 -10.97 11.20 5.51
N PHE A 503 -10.67 12.37 4.94
CA PHE A 503 -11.68 13.29 4.43
C PHE A 503 -11.79 13.10 2.91
N GLU A 504 -13.02 12.89 2.44
CA GLU A 504 -13.32 12.70 1.03
C GLU A 504 -14.41 13.67 0.57
N LYS A 505 -14.30 14.13 -0.67
CA LYS A 505 -15.30 14.98 -1.31
C LYS A 505 -16.11 14.14 -2.29
N ILE A 506 -17.42 14.04 -2.07
CA ILE A 506 -18.37 13.27 -2.88
C ILE A 506 -19.53 14.21 -3.26
N GLU A 507 -19.81 14.35 -4.56
CA GLU A 507 -20.89 15.22 -5.07
C GLU A 507 -20.89 16.63 -4.44
N SER A 508 -19.71 17.24 -4.41
CA SER A 508 -19.48 18.56 -3.81
C SER A 508 -19.63 18.67 -2.29
N LYS A 509 -19.81 17.56 -1.56
CA LYS A 509 -19.90 17.55 -0.09
C LYS A 509 -18.73 16.80 0.54
N TRP A 510 -18.24 17.34 1.64
CA TRP A 510 -17.16 16.75 2.41
C TRP A 510 -17.69 15.72 3.41
N HIS A 511 -17.00 14.59 3.50
CA HIS A 511 -17.32 13.49 4.40
C HIS A 511 -16.07 13.03 5.13
N LEU A 512 -16.24 12.64 6.39
CA LEU A 512 -15.24 11.89 7.14
C LEU A 512 -15.52 10.40 7.00
N GLN A 513 -14.60 9.68 6.39
CA GLN A 513 -14.64 8.22 6.38
C GLN A 513 -14.09 7.68 7.70
N ILE A 514 -14.87 6.86 8.40
CA ILE A 514 -14.48 6.24 9.67
C ILE A 514 -14.08 4.78 9.42
N SER A 515 -12.90 4.39 9.91
CA SER A 515 -12.44 2.99 9.86
C SER A 515 -12.03 2.54 11.26
N PRO A 516 -12.93 1.89 12.03
CA PRO A 516 -12.66 1.48 13.39
C PRO A 516 -11.44 0.55 13.51
N THR A 517 -10.71 0.67 14.61
CA THR A 517 -9.56 -0.16 14.93
C THR A 517 -9.26 -0.13 16.43
N TYR A 518 -8.15 -0.71 16.85
CA TYR A 518 -7.71 -0.68 18.24
C TYR A 518 -6.27 -0.19 18.33
N HIS A 519 -5.93 0.37 19.49
CA HIS A 519 -4.55 0.61 19.88
C HIS A 519 -4.20 -0.32 21.05
N TYR A 520 -2.98 -0.88 21.03
CA TYR A 520 -2.49 -1.71 22.12
C TYR A 520 -1.19 -1.13 22.67
N THR A 521 -1.16 -0.91 23.98
CA THR A 521 0.00 -0.35 24.69
C THR A 521 0.39 -1.25 25.85
N TRP A 522 1.67 -1.30 26.21
CA TRP A 522 2.12 -2.12 27.35
C TRP A 522 1.99 -1.40 28.70
N ASN A 523 1.99 -0.06 28.70
CA ASN A 523 1.89 0.77 29.91
C ASN A 523 0.84 1.89 29.80
N GLY A 524 -0.14 1.77 28.90
CA GLY A 524 -1.10 2.85 28.59
C GLY A 524 -0.61 3.84 27.53
N TYR A 525 0.70 3.97 27.31
CA TYR A 525 1.27 5.02 26.45
C TYR A 525 2.12 4.48 25.30
N ARG A 526 2.95 3.47 25.55
CA ARG A 526 3.90 2.90 24.61
C ARG A 526 3.31 1.67 23.93
N VAL A 527 3.47 1.59 22.61
CA VAL A 527 2.97 0.48 21.77
C VAL A 527 3.43 -0.87 22.31
N TYR A 528 2.49 -1.81 22.41
CA TYR A 528 2.76 -3.18 22.82
C TYR A 528 3.61 -3.92 21.78
N TRP A 529 4.58 -4.72 22.23
CA TRP A 529 5.55 -5.38 21.34
C TRP A 529 4.93 -6.44 20.40
N TYR A 530 3.78 -7.04 20.77
CA TYR A 530 2.98 -7.93 19.91
C TYR A 530 1.72 -7.23 19.35
N TYR A 531 1.78 -5.93 19.11
CA TYR A 531 0.66 -5.13 18.58
C TYR A 531 0.00 -5.76 17.34
N GLU A 532 0.79 -6.19 16.37
CA GLU A 532 0.28 -6.74 15.09
C GLU A 532 -0.49 -8.05 15.30
N ASP A 533 -0.06 -8.88 16.26
CA ASP A 533 -0.72 -10.15 16.58
C ASP A 533 -2.07 -9.91 17.25
N LEU A 534 -2.15 -8.93 18.17
CA LEU A 534 -3.41 -8.55 18.83
C LEU A 534 -4.42 -7.94 17.83
N ILE A 535 -3.95 -7.08 16.92
CA ILE A 535 -4.80 -6.51 15.86
C ILE A 535 -5.29 -7.60 14.91
N SER A 536 -4.42 -8.52 14.50
CA SER A 536 -4.80 -9.62 13.63
C SER A 536 -5.78 -10.57 14.33
N GLY A 537 -5.59 -10.81 15.63
CA GLY A 537 -6.47 -11.64 16.45
C GLY A 537 -7.87 -11.04 16.57
N ILE A 538 -8.00 -9.77 16.93
CA ILE A 538 -9.33 -9.15 17.10
C ILE A 538 -10.09 -9.07 15.77
N LYS A 539 -9.41 -8.76 14.66
CA LYS A 539 -10.02 -8.73 13.32
C LYS A 539 -10.54 -10.09 12.84
N ARG A 540 -9.99 -11.21 13.34
CA ARG A 540 -10.51 -12.56 13.04
C ARG A 540 -11.77 -12.90 13.83
N LEU A 541 -11.97 -12.24 14.97
CA LEU A 541 -13.10 -12.50 15.88
C LEU A 541 -14.28 -11.55 15.61
N GLU A 542 -14.02 -10.35 15.10
CA GLU A 542 -15.05 -9.36 14.80
C GLU A 542 -15.81 -9.69 13.52
N ASN A 543 -17.12 -9.87 13.65
CA ASN A 543 -18.03 -9.98 12.52
C ASN A 543 -18.53 -8.59 12.05
N ASN A 544 -19.28 -8.56 10.95
CA ASN A 544 -19.81 -7.32 10.38
C ASN A 544 -20.67 -6.51 11.36
N GLU A 545 -21.44 -7.19 12.21
CA GLU A 545 -22.28 -6.52 13.21
C GLU A 545 -21.43 -5.80 14.27
N ALA A 546 -20.34 -6.43 14.74
CA ALA A 546 -19.42 -5.82 15.70
C ALA A 546 -18.72 -4.58 15.11
N VAL A 547 -18.29 -4.65 13.85
CA VAL A 547 -17.68 -3.51 13.15
C VAL A 547 -18.72 -2.40 12.93
N PHE A 548 -19.94 -2.75 12.51
CA PHE A 548 -21.02 -1.80 12.34
C PHE A 548 -21.35 -1.04 13.64
N ARG A 549 -21.43 -1.76 14.77
CA ARG A 549 -21.63 -1.12 16.09
C ARG A 549 -20.50 -0.16 16.46
N GLN A 550 -19.25 -0.44 16.06
CA GLN A 550 -18.15 0.49 16.27
C GLN A 550 -18.23 1.73 15.36
N VAL A 551 -18.67 1.58 14.11
CA VAL A 551 -18.91 2.73 13.23
C VAL A 551 -19.99 3.64 13.81
N LEU A 552 -21.11 3.07 14.27
CA LEU A 552 -22.17 3.82 14.95
C LEU A 552 -21.65 4.53 16.22
N PHE A 553 -20.86 3.82 17.04
CA PHE A 553 -20.25 4.38 18.23
C PHE A 553 -19.39 5.62 17.90
N TRP A 554 -18.49 5.53 16.91
CA TRP A 554 -17.63 6.65 16.54
C TRP A 554 -18.40 7.80 15.90
N ALA A 555 -19.39 7.49 15.06
CA ALA A 555 -20.26 8.51 14.50
C ALA A 555 -21.01 9.29 15.58
N GLU A 556 -21.52 8.60 16.60
CA GLU A 556 -22.22 9.23 17.72
C GLU A 556 -21.27 10.04 18.61
N VAL A 557 -20.06 9.53 18.90
CA VAL A 557 -19.03 10.27 19.67
C VAL A 557 -18.65 11.58 18.97
N LEU A 558 -18.45 11.54 17.65
CA LEU A 558 -18.05 12.71 16.85
C LEU A 558 -19.22 13.68 16.59
N LYS A 559 -20.44 13.17 16.46
CA LYS A 559 -21.65 13.99 16.30
C LYS A 559 -22.02 14.73 17.58
N SER A 560 -22.03 14.02 18.71
CA SER A 560 -22.64 14.53 19.94
C SER A 560 -21.78 15.53 20.69
N GLY A 561 -20.47 15.60 20.42
CA GLY A 561 -19.57 16.57 21.05
C GLY A 561 -19.56 16.41 22.58
N ALA A 562 -18.61 15.64 23.10
CA ALA A 562 -18.52 15.08 24.44
C ALA A 562 -19.56 13.99 24.75
N PRO A 563 -19.16 12.86 25.36
CA PRO A 563 -20.10 12.03 26.09
C PRO A 563 -20.75 12.89 27.18
N LYS A 564 -22.08 12.84 27.32
CA LYS A 564 -22.85 13.47 28.43
C LYS A 564 -22.53 12.85 29.80
N LEU A 565 -21.27 12.65 30.13
CA LEU A 565 -20.82 11.98 31.34
C LEU A 565 -19.70 12.77 32.00
N LEU A 566 -19.97 14.05 32.29
CA LEU A 566 -19.49 14.80 33.46
C LEU A 566 -20.05 16.23 33.31
N GLU A 567 -20.90 16.62 34.27
CA GLU A 567 -21.41 17.99 34.42
C GLU A 567 -20.24 18.92 34.81
N ALA A 568 -19.37 19.25 33.87
CA ALA A 568 -18.42 20.34 33.98
C ALA A 568 -17.91 20.75 32.59
N ALA A 569 -18.19 22.00 32.22
CA ALA A 569 -17.71 22.70 31.02
C ALA A 569 -18.25 22.19 29.67
N GLY A 570 -19.43 22.66 29.30
CA GLY A 570 -19.87 22.70 27.91
C GLY A 570 -18.97 23.62 27.09
N ALA A 571 -18.22 23.04 26.16
CA ALA A 571 -17.72 23.69 24.96
C ALA A 571 -17.47 22.59 23.92
N GLY A 572 -18.43 22.39 23.01
CA GLY A 572 -18.17 21.59 21.82
C GLY A 572 -17.08 22.27 20.98
N TYR A 573 -16.33 21.51 20.19
CA TYR A 573 -15.38 22.11 19.26
C TYR A 573 -16.12 22.86 18.13
N ASP A 574 -15.82 24.15 17.95
CA ASP A 574 -16.66 25.02 17.13
C ASP A 574 -16.35 24.98 15.62
N HIS A 575 -15.12 24.64 15.21
CA HIS A 575 -14.71 24.77 13.80
C HIS A 575 -14.97 23.54 12.92
N LEU A 576 -15.61 22.50 13.47
CA LEU A 576 -15.93 21.30 12.71
C LEU A 576 -17.15 20.64 13.33
N ARG A 577 -18.18 20.34 12.53
CA ARG A 577 -19.33 19.54 12.98
C ARG A 577 -19.71 18.49 11.96
N PHE A 578 -20.29 17.41 12.48
CA PHE A 578 -20.65 16.24 11.72
C PHE A 578 -22.16 15.97 11.76
N GLY A 579 -22.67 15.41 10.67
CA GLY A 579 -24.06 14.99 10.52
C GLY A 579 -24.32 13.59 11.03
N GLU A 580 -25.36 12.96 10.50
CA GLU A 580 -25.57 11.51 10.67
C GLU A 580 -24.89 10.74 9.55
N LEU A 581 -24.47 9.50 9.82
CA LEU A 581 -23.97 8.60 8.78
C LEU A 581 -24.93 8.58 7.60
N LEU A 582 -24.38 8.59 6.39
CA LEU A 582 -25.21 8.42 5.19
C LEU A 582 -25.88 7.06 5.23
N LYS A 583 -27.19 7.06 4.95
CA LYS A 583 -28.05 5.87 4.94
C LYS A 583 -28.70 5.75 3.59
N PHE A 584 -28.92 4.52 3.15
CA PHE A 584 -29.71 4.22 1.97
C PHE A 584 -30.57 2.99 2.23
N THR A 585 -31.75 2.96 1.61
CA THR A 585 -32.68 1.85 1.74
C THR A 585 -32.43 0.84 0.62
N SER A 586 -32.26 -0.42 0.99
CA SER A 586 -32.24 -1.54 0.04
C SER A 586 -33.56 -2.32 0.17
N PRO A 587 -34.27 -2.61 -0.94
CA PRO A 587 -35.46 -3.46 -0.94
C PRO A 587 -35.13 -4.96 -0.71
N PHE A 588 -33.84 -5.28 -0.63
CA PHE A 588 -33.32 -6.62 -0.39
C PHE A 588 -32.41 -6.58 0.85
N GLY A 589 -32.55 -7.56 1.74
CA GLY A 589 -31.75 -7.67 2.96
C GLY A 589 -31.30 -9.09 3.25
N VAL A 590 -30.28 -9.24 4.09
CA VAL A 590 -29.72 -10.54 4.46
C VAL A 590 -30.38 -11.03 5.76
N VAL A 591 -30.70 -12.32 5.85
CA VAL A 591 -31.14 -12.93 7.12
C VAL A 591 -29.93 -13.43 7.91
N ASP A 592 -29.53 -12.61 8.88
CA ASP A 592 -28.36 -12.85 9.74
C ASP A 592 -28.33 -14.25 10.35
N GLN A 593 -29.49 -14.81 10.75
CA GLN A 593 -29.57 -16.15 11.33
C GLN A 593 -29.18 -17.27 10.35
N ALA A 594 -29.46 -17.12 9.05
CA ALA A 594 -29.10 -18.11 8.04
C ALA A 594 -27.59 -18.09 7.76
N TRP A 595 -26.96 -16.94 7.94
CA TRP A 595 -25.52 -16.73 7.75
C TRP A 595 -24.70 -17.06 9.00
N ALA A 596 -25.21 -16.75 10.20
CA ALA A 596 -24.59 -17.09 11.48
C ALA A 596 -24.42 -18.61 11.69
N LYS A 597 -25.36 -19.44 11.19
CA LYS A 597 -25.26 -20.90 11.25
C LYS A 597 -24.07 -21.46 10.44
N LYS A 598 -23.68 -20.80 9.33
CA LYS A 598 -22.52 -21.19 8.51
C LYS A 598 -21.20 -20.75 9.13
N GLU A 599 -21.14 -19.58 9.78
CA GLU A 599 -19.96 -19.14 10.53
C GLU A 599 -19.66 -20.07 11.73
N ILE A 600 -20.69 -20.48 12.48
CA ILE A 600 -20.51 -21.42 13.61
C ILE A 600 -20.06 -22.80 13.13
N ALA A 601 -20.58 -23.29 11.99
CA ALA A 601 -20.16 -24.55 11.38
C ALA A 601 -18.71 -24.49 10.85
N GLY A 602 -18.31 -23.36 10.26
CA GLY A 602 -16.92 -23.12 9.84
C GLY A 602 -15.93 -23.04 11.00
N ASN A 603 -16.30 -22.36 12.09
CA ASN A 603 -15.48 -22.28 13.31
C ASN A 603 -15.38 -23.62 14.05
N ARG A 604 -16.44 -24.45 14.05
CA ARG A 604 -16.36 -25.83 14.58
C ARG A 604 -15.45 -26.72 13.73
N ALA A 605 -15.49 -26.62 12.41
CA ALA A 605 -14.60 -27.37 11.53
C ALA A 605 -13.12 -26.94 11.67
N ALA A 606 -12.86 -25.64 11.90
CA ALA A 606 -11.50 -25.14 12.17
C ALA A 606 -10.96 -25.55 13.56
N SER A 607 -11.84 -25.79 14.54
CA SER A 607 -11.45 -26.19 15.91
C SER A 607 -10.96 -27.64 16.04
N HIS A 608 -11.17 -28.50 15.04
CA HIS A 608 -10.80 -29.92 15.09
C HIS A 608 -9.41 -30.23 14.49
N GLY A 609 -8.64 -29.20 14.14
CA GLY A 609 -7.38 -29.37 13.43
C GLY A 609 -6.26 -28.43 13.87
N GLN A 610 -6.07 -28.20 15.17
CA GLN A 610 -4.78 -27.88 15.82
C GLN A 610 -5.02 -27.50 17.30
N GLY A 611 -4.34 -28.19 18.21
CA GLY A 611 -4.43 -27.91 19.64
C GLY A 611 -3.80 -26.57 20.01
N GLY A 612 -4.47 -25.86 20.92
CA GLY A 612 -3.85 -24.82 21.76
C GLY A 612 -4.56 -23.46 21.74
N LEU A 613 -5.23 -23.16 22.86
CA LEU A 613 -5.72 -21.85 23.33
C LEU A 613 -7.11 -21.41 22.84
N LEU A 614 -8.11 -22.04 23.43
CA LEU A 614 -9.44 -21.49 23.68
C LEU A 614 -9.35 -20.38 24.75
N PHE A 615 -9.93 -19.21 24.46
CA PHE A 615 -10.47 -18.31 25.48
C PHE A 615 -11.89 -17.91 25.07
N GLU A 616 -12.88 -18.65 25.58
CA GLU A 616 -14.24 -18.15 25.88
C GLU A 616 -14.16 -17.37 27.22
N ARG A 617 -15.04 -16.42 27.57
CA ARG A 617 -16.29 -15.89 27.03
C ARG A 617 -16.17 -14.39 26.76
#